data_AF-A0A6I5R7B6-F1
#
_entry.id   AF-A0A6I5R7B6-F1
#
_cell.length_a   1.000
_cell.length_b   1.000
_cell.length_c   1.000
_cell.angle_alpha   90.00
_cell.angle_beta   90.00
_cell.angle_gamma   90.00
#
_symmetry.space_group_name_H-M   'P 1'
#
loop_
_entity.id
_entity.type
_entity.pdbx_description
1 polymer ?
#
loop_
_entity_poly.entity_id
_entity_poly.type
_entity_poly.pdbx_seq_one_letter_code
_entity_poly.pdbx_strand_id
1 'polypeptide(L)'
;MKLAYRGVQYDYTPPAVEMSSSSDIGKYRGVDIRFRTVKKNSVQQPTLDLVYRGVSYHTGEAAPQAASAHRPSTPTVADVPAALADLEFKARMMLTGHHRNVKRRQQTMLTRLAADVGLAADAPQHWNHIQGKVHPSFWATYDRSHAASS
;
A
#
# COMPACT_ATOMS: atom_id res chain seq x y z
N MET A 1 44.97 -22.80 9.58
CA MET A 1 44.73 -24.23 9.30
C MET A 1 44.03 -24.32 7.94
N LYS A 2 44.48 -25.19 7.04
CA LYS A 2 43.84 -25.38 5.72
C LYS A 2 42.56 -26.19 5.89
N LEU A 3 41.51 -25.82 5.16
CA LEU A 3 40.26 -26.59 5.14
C LEU A 3 40.29 -27.57 3.96
N ALA A 4 39.81 -28.79 4.16
CA ALA A 4 39.71 -29.80 3.13
C ALA A 4 38.24 -30.03 2.75
N TYR A 5 37.91 -29.85 1.47
CA TYR A 5 36.60 -30.19 0.92
C TYR A 5 36.81 -31.07 -0.30
N ARG A 6 36.14 -32.24 -0.34
CA ARG A 6 36.23 -33.21 -1.45
C ARG A 6 37.66 -33.61 -1.85
N GLY A 7 38.57 -33.70 -0.87
CA GLY A 7 39.97 -34.08 -1.11
C GLY A 7 40.87 -32.95 -1.62
N VAL A 8 40.34 -31.75 -1.87
CA VAL A 8 41.12 -30.57 -2.24
C VAL A 8 41.27 -29.66 -1.02
N GLN A 9 42.50 -29.19 -0.79
CA GLN A 9 42.80 -28.25 0.28
C GLN A 9 42.66 -26.81 -0.20
N TYR A 10 42.01 -25.98 0.60
CA TYR A 10 41.82 -24.56 0.33
C TYR A 10 42.29 -23.72 1.51
N ASP A 11 42.86 -22.57 1.17
CA ASP A 11 43.18 -21.53 2.14
C ASP A 11 41.89 -20.76 2.47
N TYR A 12 41.47 -20.83 3.74
CA TYR A 12 40.24 -20.20 4.21
C TYR A 12 40.51 -18.76 4.64
N THR A 13 40.14 -17.80 3.78
CA THR A 13 40.18 -16.36 4.06
C THR A 13 38.74 -15.82 4.14
N PRO A 14 38.06 -15.95 5.29
CA PRO A 14 36.69 -15.46 5.41
C PRO A 14 36.64 -13.94 5.26
N PRO A 15 35.63 -13.39 4.58
CA PRO A 15 35.44 -11.95 4.53
C PRO A 15 35.12 -11.41 5.94
N ALA A 16 35.78 -10.31 6.33
CA ALA A 16 35.47 -9.62 7.58
C ALA A 16 34.10 -8.94 7.46
N VAL A 17 33.12 -9.41 8.22
CA VAL A 17 31.76 -8.84 8.26
C VAL A 17 31.60 -8.03 9.54
N GLU A 18 31.39 -6.73 9.40
CA GLU A 18 31.08 -5.87 10.54
C GLU A 18 29.65 -6.10 11.03
N MET A 19 29.52 -6.54 12.28
CA MET A 19 28.24 -6.68 12.97
C MET A 19 27.92 -5.40 13.75
N SER A 20 26.64 -5.04 13.84
CA SER A 20 26.19 -4.00 14.76
C SER A 20 26.32 -4.50 16.21
N SER A 21 26.72 -3.61 17.12
CA SER A 21 26.68 -3.89 18.55
C SER A 21 25.26 -3.67 19.06
N SER A 22 24.38 -4.66 18.86
CA SER A 22 23.06 -4.68 19.50
C SER A 22 23.20 -5.29 20.90
N SER A 23 22.73 -4.54 21.91
CA SER A 23 22.59 -5.02 23.29
C SER A 23 21.23 -5.69 23.54
N ASP A 24 20.41 -5.85 22.51
CA ASP A 24 19.05 -6.37 22.63
C ASP A 24 19.10 -7.89 22.80
N ILE A 25 18.94 -8.31 24.06
CA ILE A 25 18.90 -9.71 24.47
C ILE A 25 17.48 -9.99 24.95
N GLY A 26 16.88 -11.06 24.42
CA GLY A 26 15.58 -11.57 24.87
C GLY A 26 15.70 -12.99 25.42
N LYS A 27 14.63 -13.49 26.05
CA LYS A 27 14.47 -14.90 26.41
C LYS A 27 13.22 -15.47 25.73
N TYR A 28 13.38 -16.56 24.99
CA TYR A 28 12.27 -17.32 24.40
C TYR A 28 12.31 -18.76 24.91
N ARG A 29 11.25 -19.19 25.62
CA ARG A 29 11.15 -20.53 26.23
C ARG A 29 12.37 -20.93 27.07
N GLY A 30 12.91 -19.98 27.83
CA GLY A 30 14.09 -20.21 28.67
C GLY A 30 15.43 -20.15 27.95
N VAL A 31 15.44 -19.99 26.62
CA VAL A 31 16.65 -19.84 25.80
C VAL A 31 16.91 -18.37 25.51
N ASP A 32 18.16 -17.93 25.66
CA ASP A 32 18.58 -16.57 25.32
C ASP A 32 18.60 -16.38 23.80
N ILE A 33 17.92 -15.36 23.32
CA ILE A 33 17.95 -14.91 21.92
C ILE A 33 18.70 -13.59 21.83
N ARG A 34 19.62 -13.47 20.88
CA ARG A 34 20.40 -12.26 20.63
C ARG A 34 20.15 -11.79 19.21
N PHE A 35 19.70 -10.56 19.06
CA PHE A 35 19.52 -9.98 17.73
C PHE A 35 20.86 -9.43 17.24
N ARG A 36 21.32 -9.89 16.08
CA ARG A 36 22.55 -9.42 15.44
C ARG A 36 22.24 -9.02 14.03
N THR A 37 22.50 -7.78 13.67
CA THR A 37 22.34 -7.27 12.31
C THR A 37 23.70 -6.91 11.73
N VAL A 38 23.91 -7.18 10.44
CA VAL A 38 25.13 -6.77 9.74
C VAL A 38 25.06 -5.26 9.51
N LYS A 39 26.14 -4.51 9.73
CA LYS A 39 26.12 -3.04 9.56
C LYS A 39 25.81 -2.62 8.12
N LYS A 40 26.35 -3.36 7.15
CA LYS A 40 26.13 -3.14 5.72
C LYS A 40 25.12 -4.18 5.22
N ASN A 41 23.87 -3.76 5.03
CA ASN A 41 22.88 -4.61 4.39
C ASN A 41 23.31 -4.89 2.95
N SER A 42 23.34 -6.17 2.56
CA SER A 42 23.59 -6.54 1.16
C SER A 42 22.40 -6.14 0.32
N VAL A 43 22.53 -5.05 -0.45
CA VAL A 43 21.55 -4.71 -1.48
C VAL A 43 21.87 -5.59 -2.69
N GLN A 44 20.99 -6.56 -2.97
CA GLN A 44 21.10 -7.36 -4.19
C GLN A 44 20.78 -6.44 -5.38
N GLN A 45 21.73 -6.36 -6.31
CA GLN A 45 21.52 -5.64 -7.56
C GLN A 45 20.65 -6.50 -8.48
N PRO A 46 19.62 -5.94 -9.12
CA PRO A 46 18.85 -6.66 -10.13
C PRO A 46 19.77 -7.05 -11.30
N THR A 47 19.54 -8.22 -11.87
CA THR A 47 20.28 -8.69 -13.06
C THR A 47 19.78 -8.04 -14.36
N LEU A 48 18.59 -7.44 -14.30
CA LEU A 48 17.95 -6.77 -15.43
C LEU A 48 18.11 -5.25 -15.31
N ASP A 49 18.34 -4.59 -16.44
CA ASP A 49 18.28 -3.14 -16.54
C ASP A 49 16.84 -2.68 -16.30
N LEU A 50 16.60 -2.11 -15.13
CA LEU A 50 15.28 -1.56 -14.80
C LEU A 50 15.07 -0.30 -15.62
N VAL A 51 13.94 -0.17 -16.32
CA VAL A 51 13.61 1.03 -17.10
C VAL A 51 12.38 1.70 -16.51
N TYR A 52 12.50 2.97 -16.12
CA TYR A 52 11.37 3.78 -15.68
C TYR A 52 11.14 4.93 -16.66
N ARG A 53 9.94 5.01 -17.25
CA ARG A 53 9.56 6.05 -18.24
C ARG A 53 10.57 6.22 -19.38
N GLY A 54 11.19 5.13 -19.84
CA GLY A 54 12.17 5.14 -20.92
C GLY A 54 13.60 5.47 -20.50
N VAL A 55 13.86 5.69 -19.20
CA VAL A 55 15.21 5.91 -18.65
C VAL A 55 15.68 4.68 -17.88
N SER A 56 16.88 4.20 -18.17
CA SER A 56 17.53 3.10 -17.45
C SER A 56 17.86 3.52 -16.01
N TYR A 57 17.52 2.67 -15.06
CA TYR A 57 17.69 2.86 -13.64
C TYR A 57 18.69 1.83 -13.12
N HIS A 58 19.82 2.33 -12.64
CA HIS A 58 20.88 1.52 -12.02
C HIS A 58 21.04 1.95 -10.56
N THR A 59 20.96 1.00 -9.63
CA THR A 59 21.15 1.27 -8.20
C THR A 59 22.63 1.42 -7.86
N GLY A 60 23.08 2.63 -7.51
CA GLY A 60 24.46 2.91 -7.08
C GLY A 60 25.22 3.86 -8.00
N GLU A 61 24.65 4.24 -9.14
CA GLU A 61 25.17 5.31 -9.99
C GLU A 61 24.69 6.66 -9.43
N ALA A 62 25.61 7.60 -9.19
CA ALA A 62 25.23 8.96 -8.84
C ALA A 62 24.42 9.53 -10.00
N ALA A 63 23.17 9.92 -9.74
CA ALA A 63 22.26 10.40 -10.77
C ALA A 63 22.98 11.45 -11.63
N PRO A 64 23.00 11.32 -12.97
CA PRO A 64 23.47 12.41 -13.82
C PRO A 64 22.66 13.64 -13.43
N GLN A 65 23.37 14.73 -13.16
CA GLN A 65 22.78 15.99 -12.74
C GLN A 65 21.84 16.45 -13.87
N ALA A 66 20.56 16.11 -13.70
CA ALA A 66 19.56 16.37 -14.71
C ALA A 66 19.51 17.88 -14.94
N ALA A 67 19.88 18.28 -16.16
CA ALA A 67 19.52 19.59 -16.68
C ALA A 67 18.02 19.79 -16.40
N SER A 68 17.71 20.91 -15.77
CA SER A 68 16.41 21.30 -15.26
C SER A 68 15.30 21.17 -16.30
N ALA A 69 14.67 20.00 -16.36
CA ALA A 69 13.46 19.75 -17.12
C ALA A 69 12.38 19.26 -16.14
N HIS A 70 11.46 20.17 -15.85
CA HIS A 70 10.18 19.95 -15.14
C HIS A 70 10.28 19.15 -13.83
N ARG A 71 10.78 19.83 -12.81
CA ARG A 71 10.41 19.52 -11.43
C ARG A 71 8.88 19.72 -11.32
N PRO A 72 8.07 18.70 -10.94
CA PRO A 72 6.73 19.01 -10.47
C PRO A 72 6.92 19.99 -9.31
N SER A 73 6.29 21.15 -9.41
CA SER A 73 6.35 22.20 -8.41
C SER A 73 6.14 21.56 -7.03
N THR A 74 7.21 21.47 -6.25
CA THR A 74 7.07 21.29 -4.81
C THR A 74 6.18 22.43 -4.34
N PRO A 75 5.02 22.17 -3.71
CA PRO A 75 4.14 23.25 -3.29
C PRO A 75 4.92 24.12 -2.32
N THR A 76 5.24 25.33 -2.76
CA THR A 76 5.68 26.41 -1.89
C THR A 76 4.56 26.65 -0.88
N VAL A 77 4.91 27.01 0.36
CA VAL A 77 3.97 27.17 1.50
C VAL A 77 2.80 28.12 1.19
N ALA A 78 2.90 28.94 0.13
CA ALA A 78 1.84 29.81 -0.38
C ALA A 78 0.72 29.11 -1.20
N ASP A 79 0.95 27.93 -1.77
CA ASP A 79 -0.04 27.21 -2.62
C ASP A 79 -0.85 26.15 -1.85
N VAL A 80 -0.48 25.91 -0.59
CA VAL A 80 -1.16 24.97 0.32
C VAL A 80 -2.67 25.20 0.46
N PRO A 81 -3.22 26.44 0.57
CA PRO A 81 -4.66 26.61 0.78
C PRO A 81 -5.51 26.22 -0.45
N ALA A 82 -5.00 26.43 -1.67
CA ALA A 82 -5.73 26.05 -2.89
C ALA A 82 -5.72 24.53 -3.12
N ALA A 83 -4.59 23.86 -2.83
CA ALA A 83 -4.49 22.40 -2.90
C ALA A 83 -5.33 21.69 -1.81
N LEU A 84 -5.47 22.28 -0.62
CA LEU A 84 -6.36 21.78 0.42
C LEU A 84 -7.83 21.91 0.03
N ALA A 85 -8.23 23.01 -0.63
CA ALA A 85 -9.58 23.16 -1.16
C ALA A 85 -9.91 22.09 -2.23
N ASP A 86 -8.94 21.76 -3.09
CA ASP A 86 -9.07 20.68 -4.08
C ASP A 86 -9.14 19.30 -3.41
N LEU A 87 -8.33 19.06 -2.37
CA LEU A 87 -8.39 17.83 -1.58
C LEU A 87 -9.73 17.66 -0.85
N GLU A 88 -10.23 18.72 -0.22
CA GLU A 88 -11.52 18.72 0.46
C GLU A 88 -12.66 18.46 -0.52
N PHE A 89 -12.63 19.11 -1.69
CA PHE A 89 -13.61 18.89 -2.74
C PHE A 89 -13.59 17.45 -3.24
N LYS A 90 -12.39 16.90 -3.48
CA LYS A 90 -12.18 15.50 -3.86
C LYS A 90 -12.70 14.53 -2.79
N ALA A 91 -12.40 14.77 -1.52
CA ALA A 91 -12.89 13.96 -0.41
C ALA A 91 -14.43 13.98 -0.35
N ARG A 92 -15.04 15.16 -0.53
CA ARG A 92 -16.50 15.33 -0.56
C ARG A 92 -17.13 14.60 -1.76
N MET A 93 -16.48 14.63 -2.94
CA MET A 93 -16.89 13.84 -4.11
C MET A 93 -16.80 12.33 -3.85
N MET A 94 -15.73 11.84 -3.23
CA MET A 94 -15.58 10.41 -2.91
C MET A 94 -16.65 9.94 -1.92
N LEU A 95 -16.91 10.73 -0.87
CA LEU A 95 -17.92 10.41 0.14
C LEU A 95 -19.35 10.40 -0.45
N THR A 96 -19.67 11.39 -1.29
CA THR A 96 -20.98 11.43 -1.98
C THR A 96 -21.12 10.31 -3.01
N GLY A 97 -20.05 9.96 -3.72
CA GLY A 97 -20.02 8.83 -4.65
C GLY A 97 -20.22 7.49 -3.96
N HIS A 98 -19.51 7.27 -2.85
CA HIS A 98 -19.65 6.08 -2.02
C HIS A 98 -21.09 5.93 -1.47
N HIS A 99 -21.67 7.00 -0.94
CA HIS A 99 -23.07 7.00 -0.48
C HIS A 99 -24.06 6.62 -1.58
N ARG A 100 -23.89 7.18 -2.79
CA ARG A 100 -24.73 6.85 -3.96
C ARG A 100 -24.58 5.38 -4.40
N ASN A 101 -23.39 4.81 -4.31
CA ASN A 101 -23.14 3.41 -4.66
C ASN A 101 -23.84 2.44 -3.71
N VAL A 102 -23.73 2.67 -2.40
CA VAL A 102 -24.45 1.87 -1.39
C VAL A 102 -25.96 1.93 -1.64
N LYS A 103 -26.48 3.11 -1.95
CA LYS A 103 -27.89 3.31 -2.33
C LYS A 103 -28.32 2.50 -3.54
N ARG A 104 -27.59 2.63 -4.66
CA ARG A 104 -27.90 1.90 -5.90
C ARG A 104 -27.87 0.38 -5.68
N ARG A 105 -26.92 -0.12 -4.90
CA ARG A 105 -26.81 -1.56 -4.62
C ARG A 105 -27.98 -2.09 -3.79
N GLN A 106 -28.39 -1.35 -2.76
CA GLN A 106 -29.58 -1.70 -1.99
C GLN A 106 -30.83 -1.72 -2.88
N GLN A 107 -31.04 -0.65 -3.68
CA GLN A 107 -32.21 -0.55 -4.55
C GLN A 107 -32.28 -1.69 -5.57
N THR A 108 -31.15 -2.04 -6.19
CA THR A 108 -31.10 -3.15 -7.16
C THR A 108 -31.41 -4.51 -6.52
N MET A 109 -30.88 -4.79 -5.32
CA MET A 109 -31.16 -6.04 -4.61
C MET A 109 -32.64 -6.13 -4.19
N LEU A 110 -33.20 -5.04 -3.68
CA LEU A 110 -34.62 -4.98 -3.30
C LEU A 110 -35.54 -5.10 -4.52
N THR A 111 -35.19 -4.48 -5.64
CA THR A 111 -35.98 -4.58 -6.88
C THR A 111 -36.03 -6.04 -7.38
N ARG A 112 -34.90 -6.75 -7.33
CA ARG A 112 -34.82 -8.16 -7.71
C ARG A 112 -35.67 -9.03 -6.79
N LEU A 113 -35.52 -8.88 -5.48
CA LEU A 113 -36.31 -9.64 -4.51
C LEU A 113 -37.82 -9.34 -4.63
N ALA A 114 -38.19 -8.09 -4.86
CA ALA A 114 -39.59 -7.72 -5.08
C ALA A 114 -40.17 -8.44 -6.31
N ALA A 115 -39.40 -8.51 -7.41
CA ALA A 115 -39.79 -9.25 -8.61
C ALA A 115 -39.93 -10.76 -8.32
N ASP A 116 -39.01 -11.35 -7.56
CA ASP A 116 -39.05 -12.79 -7.22
C ASP A 116 -40.26 -13.15 -6.34
N VAL A 117 -40.68 -12.26 -5.44
CA VAL A 117 -41.81 -12.46 -4.52
C VAL A 117 -43.15 -12.02 -5.15
N GLY A 118 -43.13 -11.47 -6.37
CA GLY A 118 -44.33 -10.98 -7.06
C GLY A 118 -44.92 -9.70 -6.44
N LEU A 119 -44.11 -8.95 -5.69
CA LEU A 119 -44.48 -7.62 -5.17
C LEU A 119 -44.45 -6.59 -6.31
N ALA A 120 -45.38 -5.64 -6.30
CA ALA A 120 -45.43 -4.56 -7.28
C ALA A 120 -44.12 -3.77 -7.30
N ALA A 121 -43.76 -3.26 -8.48
CA ALA A 121 -42.50 -2.57 -8.78
C ALA A 121 -42.29 -1.24 -8.02
N ASP A 122 -43.20 -0.87 -7.11
CA ASP A 122 -43.12 0.30 -6.23
C ASP A 122 -42.40 0.00 -4.90
N ALA A 123 -42.19 -1.28 -4.56
CA ALA A 123 -41.34 -1.68 -3.44
C ALA A 123 -39.92 -1.05 -3.45
N PRO A 124 -39.19 -0.90 -4.58
CA PRO A 124 -37.88 -0.25 -4.60
C PRO A 124 -37.88 1.27 -4.35
N GLN A 125 -39.03 1.95 -4.31
CA GLN A 125 -39.10 3.35 -3.87
C GLN A 125 -38.92 3.49 -2.35
N HIS A 126 -39.04 2.42 -1.57
CA HIS A 126 -38.84 2.51 -0.12
C HIS A 126 -37.35 2.68 0.21
N TRP A 127 -37.03 3.75 0.91
CA TRP A 127 -35.67 4.08 1.31
C TRP A 127 -35.65 4.47 2.79
N ASN A 128 -35.10 3.59 3.63
CA ASN A 128 -34.91 3.87 5.06
C ASN A 128 -33.64 4.71 5.26
N HIS A 129 -33.79 6.02 5.43
CA HIS A 129 -32.72 6.92 5.89
C HIS A 129 -33.01 7.43 7.31
N ILE A 130 -31.98 7.49 8.15
CA ILE A 130 -32.04 8.18 9.44
C ILE A 130 -31.35 9.52 9.24
N GLN A 131 -32.08 10.63 9.41
CA GLN A 131 -31.53 11.99 9.25
C GLN A 131 -30.82 12.21 7.90
N GLY A 132 -31.36 11.64 6.82
CA GLY A 132 -30.76 11.72 5.47
C GLY A 132 -29.50 10.87 5.26
N LYS A 133 -29.06 10.12 6.27
CA LYS A 133 -27.92 9.20 6.19
C LYS A 133 -28.37 7.77 5.88
N VAL A 134 -27.51 7.03 5.20
CA VAL A 134 -27.64 5.59 5.00
C VAL A 134 -27.54 4.89 6.36
N HIS A 135 -28.31 3.84 6.58
CA HIS A 135 -28.23 3.05 7.81
C HIS A 135 -26.81 2.45 7.98
N PRO A 136 -26.18 2.52 9.17
CA PRO A 136 -24.78 2.09 9.34
C PRO A 136 -24.51 0.63 8.97
N SER A 137 -25.48 -0.26 9.17
CA SER A 137 -25.33 -1.67 8.79
C SER A 137 -25.13 -1.86 7.28
N PHE A 138 -25.61 -0.94 6.45
CA PHE A 138 -25.49 -1.02 5.00
C PHE A 138 -24.08 -0.71 4.51
N TRP A 139 -23.28 0.02 5.28
CA TRP A 139 -21.85 0.16 4.99
C TRP A 139 -21.13 -1.18 5.19
N ALA A 140 -21.51 -1.97 6.19
CA ALA A 140 -20.91 -3.28 6.39
C ALA A 140 -21.35 -4.30 5.32
N THR A 141 -22.59 -4.25 4.85
CA THR A 141 -23.17 -5.30 3.98
C THR A 141 -23.17 -4.97 2.49
N TYR A 142 -23.38 -3.71 2.12
CA TYR A 142 -23.52 -3.28 0.72
C TYR A 142 -22.30 -2.52 0.18
N ASP A 143 -21.33 -2.16 1.02
CA ASP A 143 -20.08 -1.60 0.52
C ASP A 143 -19.29 -2.62 -0.31
N ARG A 144 -18.48 -2.12 -1.24
CA ARG A 144 -17.57 -2.93 -2.03
C ARG A 144 -16.34 -3.21 -1.15
N SER A 145 -15.95 -4.47 -1.03
CA SER A 145 -14.80 -4.91 -0.23
C SER A 145 -13.58 -4.00 -0.44
N HIS A 146 -12.91 -3.62 0.64
CA HIS A 146 -11.71 -2.76 0.64
C HIS A 146 -10.57 -3.24 -0.29
N ALA A 147 -10.62 -4.48 -0.76
CA ALA A 147 -9.69 -5.03 -1.76
C ALA A 147 -9.80 -4.40 -3.17
N ALA A 148 -10.85 -3.62 -3.46
CA ALA A 148 -11.10 -3.07 -4.81
C ALA A 148 -11.04 -1.54 -4.91
N SER A 149 -10.41 -0.85 -3.95
CA SER A 149 -10.10 0.58 -4.10
C SER A 149 -8.88 0.75 -5.01
N SER A 150 -9.15 0.89 -6.32
CA SER A 150 -8.18 1.29 -7.34
C SER A 150 -8.42 2.74 -7.74
#